data_AF-M3I211-F1
#
_entry.id   AF-M3I211-F1
#
_cell.length_a   1.000
_cell.length_b   1.000
_cell.length_c   1.000
_cell.angle_alpha   90.00
_cell.angle_beta   90.00
_cell.angle_gamma   90.00
#
_symmetry.space_group_name_H-M   'P 1'
#
loop_
_entity.id
_entity.type
_entity.pdbx_description
1 polymer ?
#
loop_
_entity_poly.entity_id
_entity_poly.type
_entity_poly.pdbx_seq_one_letter_code
_entity_poly.pdbx_strand_id
1 'polypeptide(L)'
;MFLFLFFLSGILFANEEDESFPESNQDQVPLSPTDAARRKIQITALNTETVNLIRANNLSKASINIDKIKKLDENSVEYHYLKGSYLYAQGRYPQSKNSLLKAIQIHSSHDPSYYLLGMILFKEINGQSLWNTFKRRWNFLITIRFIESTWHWLILRLEIF
;
A
#
# COMPACT_ATOMS: atom_id res chain seq x y z
N MET A 1 54.69 -41.90 45.95
CA MET A 1 54.01 -40.82 45.21
C MET A 1 52.78 -41.44 44.58
N PHE A 2 51.61 -41.25 45.19
CA PHE A 2 50.33 -41.79 44.68
C PHE A 2 49.80 -40.87 43.58
N LEU A 3 49.36 -41.42 42.44
CA LEU A 3 47.91 -41.54 42.19
C LEU A 3 47.63 -42.41 40.96
N PHE A 4 46.70 -43.33 41.16
CA PHE A 4 46.06 -44.23 40.20
C PHE A 4 45.29 -43.45 39.12
N LEU A 5 45.24 -43.99 37.89
CA LEU A 5 44.06 -43.84 37.03
C LEU A 5 43.67 -45.20 36.43
N PHE A 6 42.43 -45.57 36.76
CA PHE A 6 41.69 -46.74 36.32
C PHE A 6 41.33 -46.65 34.84
N PHE A 7 41.39 -47.81 34.18
CA PHE A 7 40.71 -48.13 32.92
C PHE A 7 39.19 -48.16 33.12
N LEU A 8 38.39 -47.75 32.12
CA LEU A 8 37.53 -48.66 31.33
C LEU A 8 36.72 -47.95 30.22
N SER A 9 36.84 -48.54 29.02
CA SER A 9 35.80 -48.82 28.01
C SER A 9 34.93 -47.72 27.38
N GLY A 10 34.80 -47.83 26.04
CA GLY A 10 33.55 -47.53 25.34
C GLY A 10 33.74 -46.97 23.95
N ILE A 11 33.68 -47.84 22.95
CA ILE A 11 33.75 -47.53 21.51
C ILE A 11 32.40 -47.00 21.01
N LEU A 12 32.45 -45.89 20.25
CA LEU A 12 31.74 -45.55 19.01
C LEU A 12 30.26 -45.97 18.85
N PHE A 13 29.35 -44.99 18.75
CA PHE A 13 28.30 -44.97 17.71
C PHE A 13 27.91 -43.52 17.39
N ALA A 14 27.91 -43.20 16.09
CA ALA A 14 27.42 -41.96 15.52
C ALA A 14 25.89 -41.94 15.58
N ASN A 15 25.31 -40.85 16.06
CA ASN A 15 23.92 -40.47 15.83
C ASN A 15 23.93 -38.99 15.42
N GLU A 16 23.49 -38.73 14.19
CA GLU A 16 23.03 -37.42 13.74
C GLU A 16 21.76 -37.10 14.53
N GLU A 17 21.84 -36.14 15.45
CA GLU A 17 20.66 -35.54 16.05
C GLU A 17 20.17 -34.44 15.11
N ASP A 18 19.01 -34.68 14.50
CA ASP A 18 18.18 -33.66 13.87
C ASP A 18 17.83 -32.59 14.91
N GLU A 19 18.63 -31.52 14.99
CA GLU A 19 18.25 -30.29 15.70
C GLU A 19 17.11 -29.61 14.93
N SER A 20 15.88 -30.06 15.16
CA SER A 20 14.68 -29.28 14.85
C SER A 20 14.67 -28.05 15.76
N PHE A 21 15.18 -26.92 15.26
CA PHE A 21 15.02 -25.62 15.91
C PHE A 21 13.53 -25.31 16.05
N PRO A 22 13.02 -24.97 17.25
CA PRO A 22 11.65 -24.52 17.38
C PRO A 22 11.53 -23.18 16.66
N GLU A 23 10.66 -23.14 15.66
CA GLU A 23 10.23 -21.94 14.96
C GLU A 23 9.51 -21.03 15.97
N SER A 24 10.28 -20.18 16.66
CA SER A 24 9.74 -19.21 17.58
C SER A 24 9.00 -18.17 16.77
N ASN A 25 7.67 -18.20 16.85
CA ASN A 25 6.79 -17.09 16.52
C ASN A 25 7.45 -15.79 17.01
N GLN A 26 7.80 -14.92 16.08
CA GLN A 26 8.35 -13.59 16.35
C GLN A 26 7.24 -12.70 16.90
N ASP A 27 6.76 -13.03 18.09
CA ASP A 27 6.08 -12.08 18.94
C ASP A 27 7.13 -11.06 19.39
N GLN A 28 6.84 -9.81 19.06
CA GLN A 28 7.74 -8.66 19.18
C GLN A 28 8.36 -8.58 20.57
N VAL A 29 9.66 -8.92 20.66
CA VAL A 29 10.48 -8.55 21.82
C VAL A 29 10.44 -7.01 21.91
N PRO A 30 10.01 -6.42 23.05
CA PRO A 30 10.00 -4.98 23.21
C PRO A 30 11.41 -4.43 22.96
N LEU A 31 11.57 -3.66 21.88
CA LEU A 31 12.85 -3.14 21.44
C LEU A 31 13.43 -2.18 22.48
N SER A 32 14.77 -2.12 22.60
CA SER A 32 15.41 -1.16 23.48
C SER A 32 14.97 0.26 23.10
N PRO A 33 14.73 1.17 24.08
CA PRO A 33 14.33 2.56 23.78
C PRO A 33 15.27 3.26 22.78
N THR A 34 16.54 2.87 22.78
CA THR A 34 17.57 3.37 21.86
C THR A 34 17.32 2.93 20.40
N ASP A 35 16.88 1.70 20.17
CA ASP A 35 16.62 1.20 18.81
C ASP A 35 15.36 1.82 18.20
N ALA A 36 14.31 1.99 19.00
CA ALA A 36 13.11 2.70 18.58
C ALA A 36 13.41 4.17 18.21
N ALA A 37 14.21 4.86 19.04
CA ALA A 37 14.63 6.23 18.76
C ALA A 37 15.46 6.33 17.46
N ARG A 38 16.42 5.41 17.25
CA ARG A 38 17.20 5.35 16.00
C ARG A 38 16.32 5.15 14.77
N ARG A 39 15.34 4.23 14.83
CA ARG A 39 14.41 4.02 13.71
C ARG A 39 13.59 5.27 13.40
N LYS A 40 13.07 5.95 14.42
CA LYS A 40 12.30 7.20 14.24
C LYS A 40 13.13 8.29 13.55
N ILE A 41 14.40 8.44 13.90
CA ILE A 41 15.33 9.38 13.25
C ILE A 41 15.51 9.01 11.76
N GLN A 42 15.74 7.73 11.47
CA GLN A 42 15.90 7.26 10.08
C GLN A 42 14.64 7.46 9.25
N ILE A 43 13.47 7.14 9.81
CA ILE A 43 12.16 7.38 9.17
C ILE A 43 11.97 8.87 8.86
N THR A 44 12.30 9.75 9.81
CA THR A 44 12.16 11.20 9.63
C THR A 44 13.06 11.73 8.50
N ALA A 45 14.31 11.27 8.44
CA ALA A 45 15.24 11.62 7.37
C ALA A 45 14.75 11.14 6.00
N LEU A 46 14.34 9.87 5.91
CA LEU A 46 13.80 9.29 4.69
C LEU A 46 12.48 9.97 4.27
N ASN A 47 11.63 10.37 5.21
CA ASN A 47 10.38 11.05 4.92
C ASN A 47 10.63 12.36 4.14
N THR A 48 11.52 13.21 4.66
CA THR A 48 11.85 14.49 4.03
C THR A 48 12.37 14.30 2.60
N GLU A 49 13.31 13.36 2.42
CA GLU A 49 13.84 13.02 1.09
C GLU A 49 12.73 12.49 0.16
N THR A 50 11.90 11.57 0.64
CA THR A 50 10.84 10.93 -0.14
C THR A 50 9.81 11.94 -0.61
N VAL A 51 9.38 12.87 0.24
CA VAL A 51 8.44 13.93 -0.16
C VAL A 51 9.04 14.78 -1.28
N ASN A 52 10.33 15.14 -1.18
CA ASN A 52 11.00 15.92 -2.24
C ASN A 52 11.12 15.13 -3.55
N LEU A 53 11.42 13.84 -3.48
CA LEU A 53 11.44 12.95 -4.65
C LEU A 53 10.06 12.85 -5.31
N ILE A 54 8.98 12.72 -4.53
CA ILE A 54 7.61 12.70 -5.06
C ILE A 54 7.27 14.04 -5.73
N ARG A 55 7.60 15.17 -5.11
CA ARG A 55 7.39 16.51 -5.69
C ARG A 55 8.14 16.71 -7.00
N ALA A 56 9.35 16.16 -7.09
CA ALA A 56 10.17 16.16 -8.31
C ALA A 56 9.73 15.09 -9.33
N ASN A 57 8.64 14.36 -9.09
CA ASN A 57 8.15 13.24 -9.89
C ASN A 57 9.19 12.10 -10.08
N ASN A 58 10.19 12.02 -9.19
CA ASN A 58 11.17 10.95 -9.18
C ASN A 58 10.64 9.74 -8.40
N LEU A 59 9.60 9.12 -8.96
CA LEU A 59 8.85 8.06 -8.30
C LEU A 59 9.67 6.78 -8.08
N SER A 60 10.67 6.51 -8.94
CA SER A 60 11.54 5.34 -8.79
C SER A 60 12.39 5.39 -7.51
N LYS A 61 13.02 6.53 -7.22
CA LYS A 61 13.76 6.70 -5.96
C LYS A 61 12.83 6.80 -4.75
N ALA A 62 11.68 7.44 -4.91
CA ALA A 62 10.69 7.54 -3.84
C ALA A 62 10.21 6.16 -3.36
N SER A 63 9.94 5.22 -4.27
CA SER A 63 9.51 3.87 -3.87
C SER A 63 10.58 3.12 -3.08
N ILE A 64 11.86 3.27 -3.45
CA ILE A 64 12.97 2.68 -2.69
C ILE A 64 12.99 3.18 -1.24
N ASN A 65 12.79 4.48 -1.02
CA ASN A 65 12.76 5.03 0.33
C ASN A 65 11.51 4.60 1.10
N ILE A 66 10.35 4.49 0.43
CA ILE A 66 9.12 3.96 1.04
C ILE A 66 9.33 2.50 1.50
N ASP A 67 10.03 1.68 0.72
CA ASP A 67 10.35 0.30 1.10
C ASP A 67 11.32 0.23 2.28
N LYS A 68 12.28 1.15 2.37
CA LYS A 68 13.14 1.29 3.56
C LYS A 68 12.33 1.66 4.79
N ILE A 69 11.43 2.65 4.69
CA ILE A 69 10.55 3.06 5.80
C ILE A 69 9.66 1.89 6.22
N LYS A 70 9.12 1.12 5.26
CA LYS A 70 8.34 -0.09 5.55
C LYS A 70 9.13 -1.10 6.40
N LYS A 71 10.40 -1.34 6.07
CA LYS A 71 11.27 -2.26 6.82
C LYS A 71 11.61 -1.74 8.21
N LEU A 72 11.63 -0.43 8.41
CA LEU A 72 11.87 0.18 9.72
C LEU A 72 10.61 0.13 10.59
N ASP A 73 9.47 0.49 10.04
CA ASP A 73 8.17 0.45 10.71
C ASP A 73 7.04 0.52 9.68
N GLU A 74 6.43 -0.64 9.38
CA GLU A 74 5.29 -0.73 8.47
C GLU A 74 3.98 -0.18 9.05
N ASN A 75 3.93 0.08 10.35
CA ASN A 75 2.78 0.65 11.05
C ASN A 75 2.97 2.14 11.36
N SER A 76 4.03 2.76 10.84
CA SER A 76 4.27 4.19 11.01
C SER A 76 3.29 5.04 10.20
N VAL A 77 2.97 6.23 10.74
CA VAL A 77 2.16 7.24 10.04
C VAL A 77 2.83 7.62 8.73
N GLU A 78 4.16 7.80 8.74
CA GLU A 78 4.98 8.17 7.61
C GLU A 78 4.93 7.14 6.48
N TYR A 79 4.99 5.84 6.80
CA TYR A 79 4.86 4.79 5.78
C TYR A 79 3.54 4.91 5.02
N HIS A 80 2.44 4.97 5.76
CA HIS A 80 1.10 5.02 5.19
C HIS A 80 0.83 6.32 4.42
N TYR A 81 1.29 7.46 4.95
CA TYR A 81 1.20 8.75 4.29
C TYR A 81 2.02 8.77 2.98
N LEU A 82 3.30 8.36 3.02
CA LEU A 82 4.17 8.41 1.84
C LEU A 82 3.71 7.44 0.76
N LYS A 83 3.25 6.24 1.14
CA LYS A 83 2.60 5.31 0.21
C LYS A 83 1.36 5.95 -0.42
N GLY A 84 0.55 6.63 0.37
CA GLY A 84 -0.61 7.40 -0.11
C GLY A 84 -0.22 8.49 -1.10
N SER A 85 0.77 9.31 -0.75
CA SER A 85 1.29 10.40 -1.60
C SER A 85 1.91 9.88 -2.89
N TYR A 86 2.63 8.77 -2.84
CA TYR A 86 3.20 8.11 -4.02
C TYR A 86 2.10 7.61 -4.97
N LEU A 87 1.09 6.92 -4.44
CA LEU A 87 -0.06 6.45 -5.22
C LEU A 87 -0.88 7.62 -5.79
N TYR A 88 -0.99 8.72 -5.05
CA TYR A 88 -1.63 9.95 -5.53
C TYR A 88 -0.90 10.52 -6.76
N ALA A 89 0.43 10.60 -6.69
CA ALA A 89 1.26 11.06 -7.81
C ALA A 89 1.14 10.14 -9.05
N GLN A 90 0.91 8.84 -8.86
CA GLN A 90 0.60 7.89 -9.94
C GLN A 90 -0.84 7.97 -10.48
N GLY A 91 -1.70 8.82 -9.91
CA GLY A 91 -3.12 8.88 -10.26
C GLY A 91 -3.96 7.72 -9.72
N ARG A 92 -3.39 6.88 -8.84
CA ARG A 92 -4.03 5.70 -8.26
C ARG A 92 -4.84 6.07 -7.02
N TYR A 93 -5.83 6.94 -7.21
CA TYR A 93 -6.57 7.59 -6.12
C TYR A 93 -7.28 6.64 -5.14
N PRO A 94 -7.95 5.55 -5.58
CA PRO A 94 -8.60 4.64 -4.63
C PRO A 94 -7.61 3.98 -3.66
N GLN A 95 -6.43 3.58 -4.14
CA GLN A 95 -5.39 2.96 -3.31
C GLN A 95 -4.67 4.00 -2.45
N SER A 96 -4.51 5.22 -2.98
CA SER A 96 -4.00 6.37 -2.21
C SER A 96 -4.90 6.63 -1.00
N LYS A 97 -6.23 6.77 -1.21
CA LYS A 97 -7.23 6.97 -0.16
C LYS A 97 -7.13 5.93 0.96
N ASN A 98 -7.04 4.65 0.59
CA ASN A 98 -6.88 3.57 1.58
C ASN A 98 -5.61 3.73 2.43
N SER A 99 -4.50 4.14 1.82
CA SER A 99 -3.24 4.34 2.55
C SER A 99 -3.30 5.57 3.46
N LEU A 100 -3.88 6.68 2.99
CA LEU A 100 -4.04 7.90 3.77
C LEU A 100 -4.99 7.72 4.96
N LEU A 101 -6.06 6.93 4.78
CA LEU A 101 -6.96 6.59 5.88
C LEU A 101 -6.26 5.77 6.97
N LYS A 102 -5.34 4.86 6.61
CA LYS A 102 -4.51 4.15 7.60
C LYS A 102 -3.61 5.11 8.39
N ALA A 103 -2.98 6.08 7.72
CA ALA A 103 -2.19 7.10 8.41
C ALA A 103 -3.04 7.89 9.43
N ILE A 104 -4.29 8.22 9.07
CA ILE A 104 -5.24 8.91 9.97
C ILE A 104 -5.70 8.00 11.11
N GLN A 105 -5.87 6.70 10.87
CA GLN A 105 -6.20 5.74 11.94
C GLN A 105 -5.08 5.67 13.00
N ILE A 106 -3.82 5.80 12.58
CA ILE A 106 -2.66 5.79 13.50
C ILE A 106 -2.49 7.15 14.18
N HIS A 107 -2.65 8.25 13.45
CA HIS A 107 -2.59 9.60 13.97
C HIS A 107 -3.74 10.45 13.42
N SER A 108 -4.78 10.59 14.24
CA SER A 108 -6.05 11.22 13.86
C SER A 108 -5.94 12.69 13.47
N SER A 109 -4.86 13.37 13.84
CA SER A 109 -4.56 14.77 13.50
C SER A 109 -3.45 14.90 12.44
N HIS A 110 -3.28 13.90 11.57
CA HIS A 110 -2.26 13.99 10.50
C HIS A 110 -2.72 14.87 9.33
N ASP A 111 -2.48 16.18 9.44
CA ASP A 111 -2.89 17.19 8.45
C ASP A 111 -2.51 16.87 7.00
N PRO A 112 -1.28 16.38 6.68
CA PRO A 112 -0.91 16.07 5.30
C PRO A 112 -1.79 14.98 4.67
N SER A 113 -2.30 14.04 5.48
CA SER A 113 -3.19 12.99 4.98
C SER A 113 -4.57 13.55 4.62
N TYR A 114 -5.12 14.43 5.46
CA TYR A 114 -6.38 15.10 5.16
C TYR A 114 -6.27 16.00 3.93
N TYR A 115 -5.16 16.72 3.77
CA TYR A 115 -4.92 17.52 2.58
C TYR A 115 -4.99 16.69 1.30
N LEU A 116 -4.26 15.57 1.22
CA LEU A 116 -4.28 14.71 0.04
C LEU A 116 -5.65 14.05 -0.19
N LEU A 117 -6.36 13.66 0.87
CA LEU A 117 -7.73 13.17 0.75
C LEU A 117 -8.67 14.24 0.18
N GLY A 118 -8.55 15.49 0.63
CA GLY A 118 -9.30 16.62 0.07
C GLY A 118 -9.02 16.82 -1.42
N MET A 119 -7.76 16.74 -1.84
CA MET A 119 -7.37 16.81 -3.25
C MET A 119 -7.97 15.68 -4.09
N ILE A 120 -8.00 14.46 -3.55
CA ILE A 120 -8.65 13.31 -4.20
C ILE A 120 -10.15 13.58 -4.37
N LEU A 121 -10.83 13.99 -3.31
CA LEU A 121 -12.28 14.28 -3.34
C LEU A 121 -12.61 15.40 -4.33
N PHE A 122 -11.82 16.47 -4.33
CA PHE A 122 -11.97 17.56 -5.31
C PHE A 122 -11.86 17.06 -6.74
N LYS A 123 -10.90 16.17 -7.02
CA LYS A 123 -10.74 15.58 -8.35
C LYS A 123 -11.90 14.64 -8.72
N GLU A 124 -12.40 13.84 -7.79
CA GLU A 124 -13.57 12.98 -8.01
C GLU A 124 -14.81 13.82 -8.34
N ILE A 125 -15.08 14.88 -7.60
CA ILE A 125 -16.21 15.80 -7.84
C ILE A 125 -16.09 16.46 -9.22
N ASN A 126 -14.91 16.97 -9.57
CA ASN A 126 -14.69 17.61 -10.87
C ASN A 126 -14.75 16.62 -12.04
N GLY A 127 -14.23 15.40 -11.86
CA GLY A 127 -14.33 14.34 -12.86
C GLY A 127 -15.79 13.91 -13.11
N GLN A 128 -16.61 13.94 -12.07
CA GLN A 128 -18.04 13.65 -12.12
C GLN A 128 -18.92 14.85 -12.52
N SER A 129 -18.33 15.99 -12.93
CA SER A 129 -19.05 17.21 -13.34
C SER A 129 -20.44 16.89 -13.89
N LEU A 130 -21.46 17.52 -13.31
CA LEU A 130 -22.86 17.32 -13.69
C LEU A 130 -23.03 17.31 -15.21
N TRP A 131 -22.24 18.12 -15.91
CA TRP A 131 -22.16 18.17 -17.36
C TRP A 131 -21.68 16.85 -18.01
N ASN A 132 -20.64 16.21 -17.49
CA ASN A 132 -20.18 14.91 -18.00
C ASN A 132 -21.21 13.80 -17.74
N THR A 133 -21.84 13.82 -16.56
CA THR A 133 -22.89 12.87 -16.21
C THR A 133 -24.12 13.07 -17.09
N PHE A 134 -24.55 14.32 -17.26
CA PHE A 134 -25.62 14.71 -18.16
C PHE A 134 -25.31 14.34 -19.60
N LYS A 135 -24.11 14.67 -20.12
CA LYS A 135 -23.65 14.32 -21.47
C LYS A 135 -23.70 12.81 -21.71
N ARG A 136 -23.20 12.01 -20.76
CA ARG A 136 -23.21 10.54 -20.88
C ARG A 136 -24.64 10.00 -20.89
N ARG A 137 -25.53 10.56 -20.06
CA ARG A 137 -26.95 10.18 -20.02
C ARG A 137 -27.70 10.61 -21.28
N TRP A 138 -27.47 11.84 -21.76
CA TRP A 138 -28.05 12.38 -22.98
C TRP A 138 -27.63 11.55 -24.21
N ASN A 139 -26.34 11.25 -24.36
CA ASN A 139 -25.85 10.39 -25.44
C ASN A 139 -26.49 9.00 -25.39
N PHE A 140 -26.60 8.40 -24.20
CA PHE A 140 -27.27 7.11 -24.04
C PHE A 140 -28.74 7.15 -24.48
N LEU A 141 -29.49 8.21 -24.12
CA LEU A 141 -30.88 8.38 -24.53
C LEU A 141 -31.03 8.61 -26.03
N ILE A 142 -30.13 9.37 -26.67
CA ILE A 142 -30.11 9.52 -28.13
C ILE A 142 -29.87 8.17 -28.81
N THR A 143 -28.88 7.40 -28.34
CA THR A 143 -28.57 6.09 -28.92
C THR A 143 -29.76 5.14 -28.83
N ILE A 144 -30.46 5.09 -27.71
CA ILE A 144 -31.68 4.27 -27.57
C ILE A 144 -32.75 4.72 -28.56
N ARG A 145 -33.06 6.02 -28.64
CA ARG A 145 -34.06 6.55 -29.59
C ARG A 145 -33.70 6.25 -31.04
N PHE A 146 -32.44 6.36 -31.41
CA PHE A 146 -31.96 6.02 -32.75
C PHE A 146 -32.17 4.53 -33.04
N ILE A 147 -31.81 3.65 -32.12
CA ILE A 147 -32.00 2.20 -32.23
C ILE A 147 -33.49 1.84 -32.36
N GLU A 148 -34.36 2.36 -31.50
CA GLU A 148 -35.81 2.11 -31.59
C GLU A 148 -36.38 2.55 -32.95
N SER A 149 -35.93 3.71 -33.45
CA SER A 149 -36.38 4.20 -34.75
C SER A 149 -35.93 3.32 -35.91
N THR A 150 -34.72 2.77 -35.88
CA THR A 150 -34.22 1.90 -36.96
C THR A 150 -34.86 0.52 -36.93
N TRP A 151 -35.10 -0.06 -35.76
CA TRP A 151 -35.84 -1.32 -35.63
C TRP A 151 -37.30 -1.19 -36.07
N HIS A 152 -37.95 -0.05 -35.79
CA HIS A 152 -39.31 0.19 -36.25
C HIS A 152 -39.44 0.14 -37.78
N TRP A 153 -38.53 0.78 -38.51
CA TRP A 153 -38.50 0.71 -39.98
C TRP A 153 -38.11 -0.66 -40.52
N LEU A 154 -37.27 -1.41 -39.80
CA LEU A 154 -36.88 -2.76 -40.20
C LEU A 154 -38.05 -3.74 -40.06
N ILE A 155 -38.82 -3.65 -38.98
CA ILE A 155 -40.02 -4.47 -38.74
C ILE A 155 -41.10 -4.16 -39.79
N LEU A 156 -41.40 -2.89 -40.03
CA LEU A 156 -42.36 -2.48 -41.08
C LEU A 156 -41.94 -2.97 -42.47
N ARG A 157 -40.64 -3.04 -42.77
CA ARG A 157 -40.16 -3.58 -44.05
C ARG A 157 -40.32 -5.10 -44.17
N LEU A 158 -40.28 -5.83 -43.05
CA LEU A 158 -40.41 -7.29 -43.02
C LEU A 158 -41.87 -7.76 -43.02
N GLU A 159 -42.82 -6.94 -42.57
CA GLU A 159 -44.27 -7.24 -42.60
C GLU A 159 -44.95 -6.97 -43.96
N ILE A 160 -44.22 -6.42 -44.94
CA ILE A 160 -44.74 -6.07 -46.28
C ILE A 160 -44.42 -7.17 -47.33
N PHE A 161 -43.87 -8.32 -46.93
CA PHE A 161 -43.68 -9.52 -47.77
C PHE A 161 -44.48 -10.70 -47.24
#